data_AF-A0A925LHK1-F1
#
_entry.id   AF-A0A925LHK1-F1
#
_cell.length_a   1.000
_cell.length_b   1.000
_cell.length_c   1.000
_cell.angle_alpha   90.00
_cell.angle_beta   90.00
_cell.angle_gamma   90.00
#
_symmetry.space_group_name_H-M   'P 1'
#
loop_
_entity.id
_entity.type
_entity.pdbx_description
1 polymer ?
#
loop_
_entity_poly.entity_id
_entity_poly.type
_entity_poly.pdbx_seq_one_letter_code
_entity_poly.pdbx_strand_id
1 'polypeptide(L)'
;MKHLGDILVEAEIISKKTLERALERQKSEKKRLGVILEEMGVINEDELTDALSKQFNFKTIKNFVGHAYSQELLDMLPSDFAMKKLVFPLKQKESMLAVAISDPFDLETMEMLSRMTGLQIIPVLATRKEILDAISVHYLKSSSGAGGEAILVAEDSLPVATVIQMALIKEGYKVLLASDGLEALKLAMSERPKLIITDSIMPRMDGYGLLRAIKANPMTSEIPVIMLTSKASTEDEQKALEFGFSDFIPKPVQPMRVVSRVKHILELTKKYRR
;
A
#
# COMPACT_ATOMS: atom_id res chain seq x y z
N MET A 1 0.80 -20.44 25.62
CA MET A 1 0.51 -20.15 24.19
C MET A 1 1.86 -20.21 23.47
N LYS A 2 2.02 -20.98 22.38
CA LYS A 2 3.30 -21.01 21.64
C LYS A 2 3.53 -19.66 20.96
N HIS A 3 4.76 -19.14 21.01
CA HIS A 3 5.07 -17.88 20.34
C HIS A 3 5.23 -18.10 18.83
N LEU A 4 4.91 -17.09 18.01
CA LEU A 4 5.05 -17.13 16.54
C LEU A 4 6.40 -17.69 16.10
N GLY A 5 7.48 -17.30 16.79
CA GLY A 5 8.82 -17.80 16.51
C GLY A 5 8.96 -19.31 16.59
N ASP A 6 8.45 -19.90 17.67
CA ASP A 6 8.54 -21.36 17.90
C ASP A 6 7.78 -22.12 16.82
N ILE A 7 6.65 -21.57 16.38
CA ILE A 7 5.78 -22.15 15.34
C ILE A 7 6.51 -22.20 14.00
N LEU A 8 7.23 -21.13 13.65
CA LEU A 8 7.99 -21.07 12.40
C LEU A 8 9.21 -22.00 12.42
N VAL A 9 9.80 -22.25 13.60
CA VAL A 9 10.88 -23.23 13.74
C VAL A 9 10.36 -24.66 13.65
N GLU A 10 9.25 -24.98 14.30
CA GLU A 10 8.62 -26.30 14.24
C GLU A 10 8.11 -26.65 12.83
N ALA A 11 7.64 -25.66 12.08
CA ALA A 11 7.24 -25.81 10.68
C ALA A 11 8.43 -25.89 9.71
N GLU A 12 9.67 -25.87 10.21
CA GLU A 12 10.92 -25.86 9.44
C GLU A 12 11.05 -24.68 8.46
N ILE A 13 10.31 -23.60 8.69
CA ILE A 13 10.33 -22.39 7.85
C ILE A 13 11.57 -21.54 8.19
N ILE A 14 11.93 -21.47 9.47
CA ILE A 14 13.13 -20.77 9.93
C ILE A 14 13.95 -21.62 10.90
N SER A 15 15.26 -21.38 10.96
CA SER A 15 16.11 -22.04 11.97
C SER A 15 15.96 -21.38 13.34
N LYS A 16 16.25 -22.13 14.42
CA LYS A 16 16.32 -21.57 15.78
C LYS A 16 17.30 -20.39 15.89
N LYS A 17 18.44 -20.48 15.19
CA LYS A 17 19.43 -19.40 15.09
C LYS A 17 18.86 -18.15 14.39
N THR A 18 18.02 -18.34 13.37
CA THR A 18 17.32 -17.25 12.69
C THR A 18 16.35 -16.57 13.63
N LEU A 19 15.57 -17.34 14.40
CA LEU A 19 14.64 -16.82 15.38
C LEU A 19 15.35 -15.99 16.46
N GLU A 20 16.46 -16.47 17.01
CA GLU A 20 17.24 -15.75 18.02
C GLU A 20 17.67 -14.36 17.50
N ARG A 21 18.22 -14.29 16.28
CA ARG A 21 18.60 -13.02 15.63
C ARG A 21 17.40 -12.09 15.41
N ALA A 22 16.26 -12.64 15.01
CA ALA A 22 15.04 -11.86 14.79
C ALA A 22 14.48 -11.29 16.10
N LEU A 23 14.51 -12.05 17.20
CA LEU A 23 14.08 -11.60 18.53
C LEU A 23 14.99 -10.50 19.11
N GLU A 24 16.30 -10.57 18.88
CA GLU A 24 17.23 -9.49 19.25
C GLU A 24 16.88 -8.18 18.55
N ARG A 25 16.65 -8.26 17.23
CA ARG A 25 16.23 -7.12 16.41
C ARG A 25 14.83 -6.60 16.77
N GLN A 26 13.95 -7.48 17.25
CA GLN A 26 12.62 -7.10 17.74
C GLN A 26 12.69 -6.19 18.95
N LYS A 27 13.61 -6.48 19.89
CA LYS A 27 13.80 -5.67 21.09
C LYS A 27 14.32 -4.27 20.76
N SER A 28 15.19 -4.13 19.75
CA SER A 28 15.72 -2.82 19.35
C SER A 28 14.74 -2.01 18.51
N GLU A 29 14.06 -2.64 17.55
CA GLU A 29 13.22 -1.94 16.57
C GLU A 29 11.75 -1.77 16.99
N LYS A 30 11.30 -2.44 18.07
CA LYS A 30 9.90 -2.47 18.53
C LYS A 30 8.88 -2.87 17.45
N LYS A 31 9.31 -3.62 16.43
CA LYS A 31 8.44 -4.16 15.36
C LYS A 31 7.83 -5.50 15.78
N ARG A 32 6.81 -5.98 15.04
CA ARG A 32 6.29 -7.35 15.18
C ARG A 32 7.31 -8.33 14.60
N LEU A 33 7.44 -9.53 15.20
CA LEU A 33 8.43 -10.54 14.80
C LEU A 33 8.29 -10.95 13.32
N GLY A 34 7.06 -11.11 12.82
CA GLY A 34 6.80 -11.44 11.41
C GLY A 34 7.39 -10.42 10.44
N VAL A 35 7.22 -9.12 10.72
CA VAL A 35 7.78 -8.02 9.90
C VAL A 35 9.30 -8.08 9.84
N ILE A 36 9.95 -8.43 10.95
CA ILE A 36 11.41 -8.55 11.00
C ILE A 36 11.88 -9.75 10.19
N LEU A 37 11.18 -10.88 10.27
CA LEU A 37 11.52 -12.07 9.51
C LEU A 37 11.34 -11.85 8.00
N GLU A 38 10.32 -11.12 7.58
CA GLU A 38 10.15 -10.68 6.19
C GLU A 38 11.28 -9.75 5.74
N GLU A 39 11.63 -8.73 6.54
CA GLU A 39 12.75 -7.82 6.23
C GLU A 39 14.11 -8.54 6.17
N MET A 40 14.24 -9.67 6.89
CA MET A 40 15.42 -10.53 6.84
C MET A 40 15.41 -11.46 5.60
N GLY A 41 14.32 -11.51 4.83
CA GLY A 41 14.16 -12.36 3.67
C GLY A 41 14.10 -13.86 3.99
N VAL A 42 13.76 -14.22 5.24
CA VAL A 42 13.74 -15.62 5.69
C VAL A 42 12.35 -16.24 5.63
N ILE A 43 11.31 -15.44 5.40
CA ILE A 43 9.94 -15.87 5.23
C ILE A 43 9.22 -14.88 4.30
N ASN A 44 8.24 -15.35 3.53
CA ASN A 44 7.32 -14.49 2.77
C ASN A 44 5.91 -14.48 3.40
N GLU A 45 5.04 -13.55 2.93
CA GLU A 45 3.68 -13.37 3.48
C GLU A 45 2.82 -14.65 3.36
N ASP A 46 3.01 -15.44 2.29
CA ASP A 46 2.29 -16.70 2.07
C ASP A 46 2.70 -17.78 3.07
N GLU A 47 4.01 -17.99 3.27
CA GLU A 47 4.56 -18.95 4.23
C GLU A 47 4.14 -18.61 5.67
N LEU A 48 4.15 -17.33 6.02
CA LEU A 48 3.68 -16.85 7.31
C LEU A 48 2.18 -17.15 7.50
N THR A 49 1.37 -16.84 6.49
CA THR A 49 -0.08 -17.09 6.48
C THR A 49 -0.39 -18.58 6.65
N ASP A 50 0.31 -19.44 5.90
CA ASP A 50 0.13 -20.89 5.94
C ASP A 50 0.56 -21.48 7.30
N ALA A 51 1.64 -20.98 7.91
CA ALA A 51 2.08 -21.39 9.24
C ALA A 51 1.05 -21.04 10.33
N LEU A 52 0.55 -19.80 10.30
CA LEU A 52 -0.49 -19.32 11.22
C LEU A 52 -1.78 -20.11 11.08
N SER A 53 -2.19 -20.40 9.84
CA SER A 53 -3.37 -21.23 9.56
C SER A 53 -3.26 -22.63 10.17
N LYS A 54 -2.15 -23.34 9.90
CA LYS A 54 -1.94 -24.71 10.40
C LYS A 54 -1.93 -24.78 11.92
N GLN A 55 -1.24 -23.85 12.57
CA GLN A 55 -1.04 -23.90 14.01
C GLN A 55 -2.31 -23.55 14.81
N PHE A 56 -3.06 -22.55 14.35
CA PHE A 56 -4.21 -22.01 15.09
C PHE A 56 -5.55 -22.37 14.46
N ASN A 57 -5.53 -23.19 13.40
CA ASN A 57 -6.71 -23.66 12.67
C ASN A 57 -7.57 -22.52 12.10
N PHE A 58 -6.93 -21.43 11.66
CA PHE A 58 -7.60 -20.36 10.93
C PHE A 58 -7.84 -20.77 9.49
N LYS A 59 -9.02 -20.41 8.96
CA LYS A 59 -9.28 -20.51 7.52
C LYS A 59 -8.40 -19.49 6.80
N THR A 60 -7.87 -19.87 5.64
CA THR A 60 -7.17 -18.97 4.73
C THR A 60 -8.05 -18.69 3.51
N ILE A 61 -7.79 -17.56 2.87
CA ILE A 61 -8.34 -17.23 1.56
C ILE A 61 -7.22 -16.69 0.68
N LYS A 62 -7.26 -17.04 -0.60
CA LYS A 62 -6.38 -16.52 -1.66
C LYS A 62 -7.21 -16.10 -2.86
N ASN A 63 -6.66 -15.23 -3.72
CA ASN A 63 -7.27 -14.81 -4.99
C ASN A 63 -8.66 -14.17 -4.86
N PHE A 64 -9.01 -13.59 -3.71
CA PHE A 64 -10.35 -13.03 -3.47
C PHE A 64 -10.55 -11.61 -4.01
N VAL A 65 -9.48 -10.98 -4.51
CA VAL A 65 -9.50 -9.63 -5.09
C VAL A 65 -10.47 -9.55 -6.27
N GLY A 66 -10.50 -10.57 -7.12
CA GLY A 66 -11.34 -10.60 -8.34
C GLY A 66 -12.80 -10.96 -8.10
N HIS A 67 -13.20 -11.30 -6.88
CA HIS A 67 -14.58 -11.61 -6.57
C HIS A 67 -15.47 -10.36 -6.60
N ALA A 68 -16.76 -10.56 -6.87
CA ALA A 68 -17.76 -9.52 -6.74
C ALA A 68 -18.26 -9.44 -5.30
N TYR A 69 -18.31 -8.22 -4.75
CA TYR A 69 -18.84 -7.92 -3.43
C TYR A 69 -19.99 -6.90 -3.58
N SER A 70 -21.06 -7.08 -2.80
CA SER A 70 -22.20 -6.15 -2.77
C SER A 70 -21.82 -4.85 -2.07
N GLN A 71 -22.40 -3.72 -2.48
CA GLN A 71 -22.10 -2.44 -1.86
C GLN A 71 -22.49 -2.42 -0.38
N GLU A 72 -23.60 -3.07 -0.02
CA GLU A 72 -24.04 -3.22 1.37
C GLU A 72 -23.00 -3.92 2.25
N LEU A 73 -22.22 -4.84 1.68
CA LEU A 73 -21.16 -5.56 2.41
C LEU A 73 -19.93 -4.67 2.60
N LEU A 74 -19.55 -3.92 1.55
CA LEU A 74 -18.45 -2.98 1.60
C LEU A 74 -18.75 -1.83 2.57
N ASP A 75 -19.97 -1.31 2.57
CA ASP A 75 -20.40 -0.20 3.43
C ASP A 75 -20.40 -0.55 4.93
N MET A 76 -20.34 -1.85 5.30
CA MET A 76 -20.17 -2.26 6.70
C MET A 76 -18.83 -1.81 7.28
N LEU A 77 -17.80 -1.70 6.44
CA LEU A 77 -16.45 -1.31 6.85
C LEU A 77 -16.03 -0.06 6.09
N PRO A 78 -15.96 1.10 6.77
CA PRO A 78 -15.41 2.30 6.15
C PRO A 78 -14.02 2.04 5.54
N SER A 79 -13.76 2.57 4.35
CA SER A 79 -12.52 2.30 3.61
C SER A 79 -11.26 2.69 4.41
N ASP A 80 -11.33 3.80 5.15
CA ASP A 80 -10.23 4.26 6.01
C ASP A 80 -9.97 3.30 7.18
N PHE A 81 -11.03 2.73 7.76
CA PHE A 81 -10.92 1.68 8.77
C PHE A 81 -10.31 0.41 8.18
N ALA A 82 -10.85 -0.08 7.05
CA ALA A 82 -10.37 -1.26 6.33
C ALA A 82 -8.86 -1.16 6.04
N MET A 83 -8.40 0.01 5.60
CA MET A 83 -6.99 0.26 5.32
C MET A 83 -6.14 0.34 6.59
N LYS A 84 -6.55 1.13 7.58
CA LYS A 84 -5.77 1.36 8.81
C LYS A 84 -5.58 0.07 9.60
N LYS A 85 -6.62 -0.76 9.64
CA LYS A 85 -6.62 -2.04 10.36
C LYS A 85 -6.23 -3.23 9.47
N LEU A 86 -5.99 -3.01 8.17
CA LEU A 86 -5.67 -4.04 7.18
C LEU A 86 -6.67 -5.20 7.21
N VAL A 87 -7.94 -4.86 7.01
CA VAL A 87 -9.06 -5.81 6.99
C VAL A 87 -9.95 -5.62 5.77
N PHE A 88 -10.60 -6.68 5.31
CA PHE A 88 -11.54 -6.61 4.17
C PHE A 88 -12.77 -7.51 4.38
N PRO A 89 -14.01 -7.03 4.15
CA PRO A 89 -15.20 -7.85 4.38
C PRO A 89 -15.38 -8.86 3.24
N LEU A 90 -15.47 -10.15 3.55
CA LEU A 90 -15.55 -11.22 2.56
C LEU A 90 -16.98 -11.67 2.31
N LYS A 91 -17.75 -11.86 3.39
CA LYS A 91 -19.13 -12.35 3.31
C LYS A 91 -19.85 -12.14 4.63
N GLN A 92 -21.08 -11.67 4.57
CA GLN A 92 -22.01 -11.74 5.69
C GLN A 92 -22.94 -12.97 5.53
N LYS A 93 -23.18 -13.69 6.63
CA LYS A 93 -24.25 -14.68 6.72
C LYS A 93 -24.86 -14.64 8.11
N GLU A 94 -26.17 -14.40 8.20
CA GLU A 94 -26.90 -14.32 9.48
C GLU A 94 -26.23 -13.30 10.42
N SER A 95 -25.86 -13.71 11.63
CA SER A 95 -25.16 -12.91 12.63
C SER A 95 -23.63 -12.94 12.48
N MET A 96 -23.09 -13.50 11.40
CA MET A 96 -21.65 -13.65 11.20
C MET A 96 -21.14 -12.80 10.03
N LEU A 97 -19.97 -12.19 10.22
CA LEU A 97 -19.21 -11.49 9.18
C LEU A 97 -17.83 -12.14 9.03
N ALA A 98 -17.58 -12.74 7.88
CA ALA A 98 -16.25 -13.20 7.51
C ALA A 98 -15.41 -12.01 7.06
N VAL A 99 -14.24 -11.83 7.68
CA VAL A 99 -13.33 -10.70 7.43
C VAL A 99 -11.94 -11.24 7.13
N ALA A 100 -11.38 -10.85 5.99
CA ALA A 100 -9.97 -11.08 5.67
C ALA A 100 -9.10 -10.22 6.58
N ILE A 101 -8.11 -10.81 7.23
CA ILE A 101 -7.18 -10.13 8.14
C ILE A 101 -5.75 -10.62 7.93
N SER A 102 -4.77 -9.73 8.11
CA SER A 102 -3.35 -10.10 8.04
C SER A 102 -2.78 -10.55 9.38
N ASP A 103 -3.40 -10.17 10.50
CA ASP A 103 -2.98 -10.59 11.84
C ASP A 103 -4.18 -11.07 12.67
N PRO A 104 -4.28 -12.38 12.95
CA PRO A 104 -5.39 -12.94 13.73
C PRO A 104 -5.32 -12.63 15.22
N PHE A 105 -4.20 -12.10 15.72
CA PHE A 105 -4.01 -11.77 17.13
C PHE A 105 -4.27 -10.30 17.44
N ASP A 106 -4.71 -9.51 16.45
CA ASP A 106 -5.15 -8.13 16.65
C ASP A 106 -6.56 -8.11 17.28
N LEU A 107 -6.63 -8.51 18.56
CA LEU A 107 -7.87 -8.64 19.32
C LEU A 107 -8.63 -7.31 19.40
N GLU A 108 -7.91 -6.19 19.50
CA GLU A 108 -8.49 -4.85 19.49
C GLU A 108 -9.29 -4.62 18.20
N THR A 109 -8.70 -4.95 17.04
CA THR A 109 -9.38 -4.80 15.75
C THR A 109 -10.63 -5.69 15.66
N MET A 110 -10.55 -6.92 16.14
CA MET A 110 -11.69 -7.85 16.15
C MET A 110 -12.83 -7.36 17.06
N GLU A 111 -12.52 -6.81 18.22
CA GLU A 111 -13.51 -6.19 19.11
C GLU A 111 -14.15 -4.95 18.48
N MET A 112 -13.35 -4.08 17.85
CA MET A 112 -13.87 -2.91 17.13
C MET A 112 -14.82 -3.31 16.00
N LEU A 113 -14.44 -4.29 15.19
CA LEU A 113 -15.27 -4.84 14.11
C LEU A 113 -16.61 -5.37 14.64
N SER A 114 -16.56 -6.17 15.72
CA SER A 114 -17.76 -6.72 16.36
C SER A 114 -18.68 -5.62 16.88
N ARG A 115 -18.14 -4.63 17.60
CA ARG A 115 -18.93 -3.50 18.13
C ARG A 115 -19.53 -2.63 17.04
N MET A 116 -18.78 -2.36 15.98
CA MET A 116 -19.21 -1.47 14.89
C MET A 116 -20.29 -2.12 14.02
N THR A 117 -20.16 -3.42 13.74
CA THR A 117 -21.08 -4.15 12.87
C THR A 117 -22.25 -4.80 13.62
N GLY A 118 -22.10 -5.04 14.93
CA GLY A 118 -23.03 -5.85 15.72
C GLY A 118 -22.98 -7.34 15.39
N LEU A 119 -21.99 -7.80 14.62
CA LEU A 119 -21.89 -9.16 14.11
C LEU A 119 -20.75 -9.93 14.80
N GLN A 120 -20.91 -11.25 14.86
CA GLN A 120 -19.83 -12.15 15.21
C GLN A 120 -18.80 -12.18 14.08
N ILE A 121 -17.57 -11.76 14.37
CA ILE A 121 -16.51 -11.71 13.38
C ILE A 121 -15.86 -13.09 13.23
N ILE A 122 -15.81 -13.58 12.00
CA ILE A 122 -15.11 -14.80 11.61
C ILE A 122 -13.81 -14.40 10.91
N PRO A 123 -12.64 -14.51 11.58
CA PRO A 123 -11.38 -14.15 10.97
C PRO A 123 -11.00 -15.15 9.88
N VAL A 124 -10.60 -14.64 8.73
CA VAL A 124 -10.04 -15.41 7.62
C VAL A 124 -8.67 -14.83 7.27
N LEU A 125 -7.62 -15.64 7.33
CA LEU A 125 -6.28 -15.18 7.06
C LEU A 125 -6.07 -14.92 5.58
N ALA A 126 -5.48 -13.78 5.27
CA ALA A 126 -5.02 -13.41 3.94
C ALA A 126 -3.71 -12.62 4.05
N THR A 127 -2.96 -12.58 2.95
CA THR A 127 -1.73 -11.79 2.88
C THR A 127 -2.07 -10.30 2.95
N ARG A 128 -1.16 -9.49 3.49
CA ARG A 128 -1.34 -8.04 3.55
C ARG A 128 -1.47 -7.47 2.13
N LYS A 129 -0.69 -8.00 1.20
CA LYS A 129 -0.78 -7.65 -0.22
C LYS A 129 -2.19 -7.85 -0.77
N GLU A 130 -2.79 -9.04 -0.60
CA GLU A 130 -4.12 -9.30 -1.16
C GLU A 130 -5.22 -8.43 -0.53
N ILE A 131 -5.13 -8.16 0.78
CA ILE A 131 -6.08 -7.27 1.45
C ILE A 131 -5.99 -5.85 0.88
N LEU A 132 -4.78 -5.33 0.69
CA LEU A 132 -4.58 -4.02 0.07
C LEU A 132 -5.08 -3.99 -1.37
N ASP A 133 -4.81 -5.04 -2.16
CA ASP A 133 -5.31 -5.19 -3.53
C ASP A 133 -6.84 -5.19 -3.57
N ALA A 134 -7.51 -5.92 -2.67
CA ALA A 134 -8.96 -5.93 -2.56
C ALA A 134 -9.52 -4.56 -2.16
N ILE A 135 -8.88 -3.89 -1.20
CA ILE A 135 -9.28 -2.53 -0.79
C ILE A 135 -9.19 -1.57 -1.98
N SER A 136 -8.10 -1.65 -2.76
CA SER A 136 -7.91 -0.87 -3.98
C SER A 136 -9.05 -1.02 -4.96
N VAL A 137 -9.36 -2.27 -5.30
CA VAL A 137 -10.30 -2.59 -6.38
C VAL A 137 -11.73 -2.25 -5.99
N HIS A 138 -12.10 -2.43 -4.72
CA HIS A 138 -13.49 -2.36 -4.28
C HIS A 138 -13.88 -1.06 -3.56
N TYR A 139 -12.98 -0.42 -2.81
CA TYR A 139 -13.30 0.86 -2.15
C TYR A 139 -12.91 2.09 -2.97
N LEU A 140 -11.88 2.01 -3.82
CA LEU A 140 -11.31 3.21 -4.44
C LEU A 140 -11.81 3.49 -5.86
N LYS A 141 -12.54 2.56 -6.48
CA LYS A 141 -13.27 2.83 -7.73
C LYS A 141 -14.36 3.90 -7.59
N SER A 142 -14.84 4.16 -6.38
CA SER A 142 -15.96 5.08 -6.10
C SER A 142 -15.55 6.44 -5.53
N SER A 143 -14.28 6.63 -5.12
CA SER A 143 -13.80 7.89 -4.53
C SER A 143 -13.05 8.76 -5.55
N SER A 144 -13.77 9.17 -6.60
CA SER A 144 -13.35 10.33 -7.40
C SER A 144 -13.58 11.59 -6.57
N GLY A 145 -12.56 12.10 -5.88
CA GLY A 145 -12.64 13.37 -5.17
C GLY A 145 -13.11 14.48 -6.11
N ALA A 146 -14.38 14.88 -5.98
CA ALA A 146 -14.99 15.91 -6.81
C ALA A 146 -14.48 17.29 -6.38
N GLY A 147 -13.50 17.83 -7.12
CA GLY A 147 -13.11 19.25 -7.05
C GLY A 147 -11.66 19.58 -6.67
N GLY A 148 -10.84 18.59 -6.29
CA GLY A 148 -9.43 18.81 -5.89
C GLY A 148 -8.42 18.90 -7.03
N GLU A 149 -7.22 19.46 -6.76
CA GLU A 149 -6.08 19.40 -7.68
C GLU A 149 -5.75 17.93 -8.02
N ALA A 150 -5.61 17.60 -9.31
CA ALA A 150 -5.35 16.24 -9.74
C ALA A 150 -3.86 15.89 -9.58
N ILE A 151 -3.58 14.75 -8.94
CA ILE A 151 -2.26 14.13 -8.83
C ILE A 151 -2.29 12.81 -9.58
N LEU A 152 -1.31 12.59 -10.45
CA LEU A 152 -1.14 11.32 -11.15
C LEU A 152 -0.11 10.46 -10.42
N VAL A 153 -0.45 9.20 -10.15
CA VAL A 153 0.44 8.21 -9.53
C VAL A 153 0.65 7.07 -10.53
N ALA A 154 1.89 6.92 -10.99
CA ALA A 154 2.35 5.83 -11.84
C ALA A 154 3.09 4.80 -10.99
N GLU A 155 2.45 3.66 -10.71
CA GLU A 155 2.96 2.61 -9.84
C GLU A 155 2.30 1.29 -10.22
N ASP A 156 3.11 0.28 -10.57
CA ASP A 156 2.64 -1.04 -11.01
C ASP A 156 2.23 -1.94 -9.83
N SER A 157 2.72 -1.65 -8.61
CA SER A 157 2.28 -2.30 -7.38
C SER A 157 0.96 -1.69 -6.88
N LEU A 158 -0.15 -2.36 -7.17
CA LEU A 158 -1.48 -1.99 -6.66
C LEU A 158 -1.52 -1.70 -5.14
N PRO A 159 -0.85 -2.48 -4.24
CA PRO A 159 -0.83 -2.16 -2.82
C PRO A 159 -0.18 -0.81 -2.53
N VAL A 160 0.92 -0.49 -3.20
CA VAL A 160 1.65 0.77 -3.02
C VAL A 160 0.84 1.93 -3.58
N ALA A 161 0.28 1.79 -4.78
CA ALA A 161 -0.57 2.79 -5.43
C ALA A 161 -1.78 3.13 -4.55
N THR A 162 -2.41 2.10 -3.95
CA THR A 162 -3.54 2.23 -3.01
C THR A 162 -3.17 3.04 -1.78
N VAL A 163 -2.00 2.73 -1.19
CA VAL A 163 -1.51 3.46 -0.01
C VAL A 163 -1.34 4.94 -0.30
N ILE A 164 -0.77 5.27 -1.46
CA ILE A 164 -0.56 6.64 -1.93
C ILE A 164 -1.91 7.32 -2.22
N GLN A 165 -2.77 6.66 -2.98
CA GLN A 165 -4.07 7.19 -3.39
C GLN A 165 -4.92 7.59 -2.20
N MET A 166 -5.08 6.70 -1.21
CA MET A 166 -5.88 6.98 -0.03
C MET A 166 -5.31 8.12 0.81
N ALA A 167 -3.98 8.18 0.96
CA ALA A 167 -3.32 9.26 1.67
C ALA A 167 -3.60 10.62 1.03
N LEU A 168 -3.62 10.69 -0.31
CA LEU A 168 -3.88 11.91 -1.05
C LEU A 168 -5.38 12.27 -1.12
N ILE A 169 -6.27 11.30 -1.29
CA ILE A 169 -7.73 11.52 -1.26
C ILE A 169 -8.16 12.09 0.09
N LYS A 170 -7.59 11.60 1.19
CA LYS A 170 -7.85 12.12 2.54
C LYS A 170 -7.50 13.61 2.69
N GLU A 171 -6.51 14.08 1.92
CA GLU A 171 -6.09 15.48 1.87
C GLU A 171 -6.88 16.31 0.85
N GLY A 172 -7.89 15.73 0.21
CA GLY A 172 -8.79 16.39 -0.74
C GLY A 172 -8.30 16.41 -2.19
N TYR A 173 -7.25 15.64 -2.54
CA TYR A 173 -6.77 15.56 -3.93
C TYR A 173 -7.61 14.59 -4.77
N LYS A 174 -7.78 14.92 -6.07
CA LYS A 174 -8.19 13.93 -7.08
C LYS A 174 -6.95 13.11 -7.43
N VAL A 175 -7.05 11.77 -7.41
CA VAL A 175 -5.92 10.89 -7.74
C VAL A 175 -6.22 10.11 -9.02
N LEU A 176 -5.32 10.22 -9.98
CA LEU A 176 -5.29 9.42 -11.20
C LEU A 176 -4.26 8.31 -11.01
N LEU A 177 -4.61 7.08 -11.36
CA LEU A 177 -3.69 5.94 -11.29
C LEU A 177 -3.26 5.51 -12.70
N ALA A 178 -1.99 5.18 -12.83
CA ALA A 178 -1.42 4.52 -13.99
C ALA A 178 -0.60 3.31 -13.53
N SER A 179 -0.74 2.20 -14.25
CA SER A 179 0.00 0.96 -13.99
C SER A 179 1.42 0.96 -14.56
N ASP A 180 1.75 1.96 -15.39
CA ASP A 180 3.07 2.12 -16.01
C ASP A 180 3.31 3.54 -16.57
N GLY A 181 4.52 3.78 -17.10
CA GLY A 181 4.87 5.07 -17.69
C GLY A 181 4.10 5.42 -18.96
N LEU A 182 3.67 4.46 -19.80
CA LEU A 182 2.92 4.79 -21.03
C LEU A 182 1.50 5.26 -20.73
N GLU A 183 0.81 4.57 -19.82
CA GLU A 183 -0.50 4.99 -19.32
C GLU A 183 -0.39 6.34 -18.59
N ALA A 184 0.65 6.52 -17.78
CA ALA A 184 0.90 7.78 -17.08
C ALA A 184 1.10 8.93 -18.06
N LEU A 185 1.88 8.75 -19.13
CA LEU A 185 2.09 9.79 -20.14
C LEU A 185 0.77 10.18 -20.83
N LYS A 186 -0.08 9.21 -21.19
CA LYS A 186 -1.40 9.47 -21.77
C LYS A 186 -2.29 10.28 -20.82
N LEU A 187 -2.34 9.90 -19.55
CA LEU A 187 -3.11 10.61 -18.52
C LEU A 187 -2.55 12.01 -18.27
N ALA A 188 -1.22 12.17 -18.24
CA ALA A 188 -0.60 13.47 -18.05
C ALA A 188 -0.94 14.46 -19.17
N MET A 189 -1.00 14.00 -20.41
CA MET A 189 -1.36 14.82 -21.57
C MET A 189 -2.85 15.20 -21.59
N SER A 190 -3.72 14.27 -21.21
CA SER A 190 -5.18 14.46 -21.27
C SER A 190 -5.74 15.21 -20.04
N GLU A 191 -5.33 14.80 -18.84
CA GLU A 191 -5.87 15.32 -17.58
C GLU A 191 -5.06 16.48 -16.99
N ARG A 192 -3.81 16.68 -17.45
CA ARG A 192 -2.90 17.75 -17.00
C ARG A 192 -2.82 17.87 -15.47
N PRO A 193 -2.35 16.81 -14.78
CA PRO A 193 -2.23 16.82 -13.33
C PRO A 193 -1.27 17.92 -12.85
N LYS A 194 -1.47 18.37 -11.62
CA LYS A 194 -0.60 19.38 -10.99
C LYS A 194 0.75 18.80 -10.57
N LEU A 195 0.83 17.49 -10.39
CA LEU A 195 2.02 16.77 -9.97
C LEU A 195 1.92 15.31 -10.41
N ILE A 196 3.05 14.71 -10.74
CA ILE A 196 3.17 13.27 -11.02
C ILE A 196 4.03 12.63 -9.93
N ILE A 197 3.60 11.50 -9.39
CA ILE A 197 4.41 10.58 -8.60
C ILE A 197 4.64 9.35 -9.48
N THR A 198 5.88 8.92 -9.65
CA THR A 198 6.19 7.76 -10.51
C THR A 198 7.15 6.80 -9.83
N ASP A 199 6.90 5.49 -9.91
CA ASP A 199 7.93 4.51 -9.60
C ASP A 199 9.09 4.64 -10.59
N SER A 200 10.28 4.46 -10.05
CA SER A 200 11.56 4.37 -10.73
C SER A 200 11.61 3.21 -11.72
N ILE A 201 11.00 2.06 -11.40
CA ILE A 201 10.99 0.85 -12.21
C ILE A 201 9.53 0.48 -12.44
N MET A 202 9.13 0.36 -13.71
CA MET A 202 7.80 -0.07 -14.12
C MET A 202 7.92 -0.83 -15.45
N PRO A 203 6.94 -1.69 -15.79
CA PRO A 203 6.87 -2.32 -17.11
C PRO A 203 6.69 -1.28 -18.22
N ARG A 204 7.07 -1.62 -19.46
CA ARG A 204 6.92 -0.82 -20.70
C ARG A 204 7.69 0.53 -20.71
N MET A 205 7.46 1.42 -19.76
CA MET A 205 8.18 2.69 -19.59
C MET A 205 8.42 2.95 -18.10
N ASP A 206 9.69 3.14 -17.73
CA ASP A 206 10.14 3.41 -16.36
C ASP A 206 9.97 4.89 -15.99
N GLY A 207 10.23 5.24 -14.72
CA GLY A 207 10.05 6.61 -14.21
C GLY A 207 10.98 7.62 -14.89
N TYR A 208 12.20 7.22 -15.25
CA TYR A 208 13.15 8.06 -15.97
C TYR A 208 12.68 8.35 -17.41
N GLY A 209 12.19 7.33 -18.10
CA GLY A 209 11.57 7.44 -19.42
C GLY A 209 10.34 8.35 -19.41
N LEU A 210 9.48 8.17 -18.40
CA LEU A 210 8.32 9.04 -18.19
C LEU A 210 8.74 10.49 -17.98
N LEU A 211 9.72 10.77 -17.09
CA LEU A 211 10.20 12.14 -16.87
C LEU A 211 10.68 12.77 -18.19
N ARG A 212 11.52 12.07 -18.96
CA ARG A 212 12.00 12.59 -20.26
C ARG A 212 10.84 12.93 -21.20
N ALA A 213 9.84 12.06 -21.30
CA ALA A 213 8.68 12.30 -22.16
C ALA A 213 7.84 13.50 -21.68
N ILE A 214 7.61 13.60 -20.37
CA ILE A 214 6.89 14.73 -19.75
C ILE A 214 7.63 16.05 -20.01
N LYS A 215 8.96 16.07 -19.84
CA LYS A 215 9.79 17.27 -20.04
C LYS A 215 9.96 17.65 -21.51
N ALA A 216 9.92 16.69 -22.43
CA ALA A 216 10.04 16.95 -23.87
C ALA A 216 8.79 17.59 -24.49
N ASN A 217 7.62 17.52 -23.84
CA ASN A 217 6.37 18.06 -24.37
C ASN A 217 6.02 19.40 -23.69
N PRO A 218 5.90 20.52 -24.43
CA PRO A 218 5.58 21.84 -23.86
C PRO A 218 4.29 21.90 -23.03
N MET A 219 3.32 21.03 -23.28
CA MET A 219 2.07 21.01 -22.50
C MET A 219 2.22 20.36 -21.13
N THR A 220 3.26 19.54 -20.93
CA THR A 220 3.48 18.77 -19.69
C THR A 220 4.81 19.10 -19.02
N SER A 221 5.70 19.85 -19.67
CA SER A 221 7.08 20.07 -19.23
C SER A 221 7.17 20.77 -17.87
N GLU A 222 6.18 21.60 -17.54
CA GLU A 222 6.09 22.28 -16.24
C GLU A 222 5.55 21.40 -15.11
N ILE A 223 5.02 20.21 -15.40
CA ILE A 223 4.48 19.34 -14.36
C ILE A 223 5.66 18.80 -13.53
N PRO A 224 5.70 19.06 -12.21
CA PRO A 224 6.71 18.49 -11.34
C PRO A 224 6.51 16.99 -11.19
N VAL A 225 7.61 16.25 -11.09
CA VAL A 225 7.59 14.79 -11.00
C VAL A 225 8.39 14.36 -9.77
N ILE A 226 7.76 13.62 -8.87
CA ILE A 226 8.37 13.00 -7.69
C ILE A 226 8.62 11.53 -8.00
N MET A 227 9.82 11.03 -7.70
CA MET A 227 10.17 9.62 -7.88
C MET A 227 9.83 8.78 -6.64
N LEU A 228 9.22 7.61 -6.80
CA LEU A 228 9.19 6.54 -5.81
C LEU A 228 10.35 5.58 -6.12
N THR A 229 11.08 5.15 -5.09
CA THR A 229 12.24 4.26 -5.32
C THR A 229 12.50 3.35 -4.14
N SER A 230 12.87 2.10 -4.40
CA SER A 230 13.45 1.20 -3.40
C SER A 230 14.94 1.47 -3.15
N LYS A 231 15.60 2.18 -4.07
CA LYS A 231 16.99 2.62 -3.96
C LYS A 231 17.04 4.03 -3.38
N ALA A 232 17.40 4.13 -2.12
CA ALA A 232 17.36 5.37 -1.35
C ALA A 232 18.72 5.70 -0.70
N SER A 233 19.82 5.34 -1.37
CA SER A 233 21.13 5.85 -0.98
C SER A 233 21.22 7.35 -1.30
N THR A 234 22.09 8.07 -0.60
CA THR A 234 22.35 9.49 -0.88
C THR A 234 22.79 9.70 -2.32
N GLU A 235 23.55 8.76 -2.88
CA GLU A 235 24.02 8.80 -4.27
C GLU A 235 22.87 8.60 -5.28
N ASP A 236 21.90 7.73 -4.99
CA ASP A 236 20.74 7.52 -5.85
C ASP A 236 19.79 8.72 -5.82
N GLU A 237 19.60 9.32 -4.63
CA GLU A 237 18.86 10.57 -4.44
C GLU A 237 19.49 11.70 -5.27
N GLN A 238 20.80 11.90 -5.15
CA GLN A 238 21.51 12.93 -5.90
C GLN A 238 21.33 12.74 -7.41
N LYS A 239 21.50 11.52 -7.92
CA LYS A 239 21.32 11.21 -9.35
C LYS A 239 19.91 11.50 -9.84
N ALA A 240 18.89 11.22 -9.03
CA ALA A 240 17.51 11.49 -9.40
C ALA A 240 17.24 12.99 -9.52
N LEU A 241 17.73 13.78 -8.57
CA LEU A 241 17.59 15.24 -8.59
C LEU A 241 18.36 15.86 -9.76
N GLU A 242 19.60 15.41 -10.02
CA GLU A 242 20.40 15.84 -11.18
C GLU A 242 19.72 15.49 -12.51
N PHE A 243 18.98 14.37 -12.56
CA PHE A 243 18.22 13.97 -13.74
C PHE A 243 16.95 14.83 -13.97
N GLY A 244 16.54 15.62 -12.97
CA GLY A 244 15.45 16.59 -13.08
C GLY A 244 14.15 16.19 -12.39
N PHE A 245 14.16 15.16 -11.52
CA PHE A 245 13.05 14.93 -10.60
C PHE A 245 12.97 16.06 -9.57
N SER A 246 11.75 16.43 -9.19
CA SER A 246 11.50 17.53 -8.24
C SER A 246 11.71 17.12 -6.79
N ASP A 247 11.49 15.85 -6.48
CA ASP A 247 11.75 15.23 -5.17
C ASP A 247 11.72 13.70 -5.34
N PHE A 248 11.91 12.97 -4.25
CA PHE A 248 11.79 11.52 -4.21
C PHE A 248 11.19 11.03 -2.87
N ILE A 249 10.62 9.83 -2.90
CA ILE A 249 10.02 9.16 -1.74
C ILE A 249 10.56 7.73 -1.70
N PRO A 250 11.28 7.32 -0.65
CA PRO A 250 11.79 5.97 -0.54
C PRO A 250 10.67 4.98 -0.19
N LYS A 251 10.74 3.78 -0.75
CA LYS A 251 9.96 2.61 -0.32
C LYS A 251 10.64 1.96 0.91
N PRO A 252 9.89 1.42 1.89
CA PRO A 252 8.43 1.31 1.94
C PRO A 252 7.73 2.68 2.15
N VAL A 253 6.66 2.90 1.41
CA VAL A 253 5.94 4.18 1.39
C VAL A 253 5.31 4.47 2.75
N GLN A 254 5.57 5.67 3.27
CA GLN A 254 4.92 6.19 4.46
C GLN A 254 3.88 7.25 4.05
N PRO A 255 2.57 7.07 4.32
CA PRO A 255 1.51 7.98 3.90
C PRO A 255 1.78 9.46 4.24
N MET A 256 2.25 9.73 5.46
CA MET A 256 2.58 11.09 5.90
C MET A 256 3.70 11.73 5.07
N ARG A 257 4.69 10.95 4.64
CA ARG A 257 5.80 11.42 3.81
C ARG A 257 5.32 11.74 2.39
N VAL A 258 4.42 10.94 1.82
CA VAL A 258 3.80 11.24 0.53
C VAL A 258 3.10 12.59 0.58
N VAL A 259 2.23 12.79 1.57
CA VAL A 259 1.45 14.01 1.73
C VAL A 259 2.37 15.24 1.91
N SER A 260 3.38 15.14 2.78
CA SER A 260 4.28 16.27 3.04
C SER A 260 5.07 16.68 1.80
N ARG A 261 5.59 15.71 1.04
CA ARG A 261 6.38 15.94 -0.19
C ARG A 261 5.52 16.54 -1.29
N VAL A 262 4.31 16.03 -1.49
CA VAL A 262 3.35 16.58 -2.45
C VAL A 262 3.00 18.04 -2.11
N LYS A 263 2.62 18.33 -0.85
CA LYS A 263 2.28 19.69 -0.43
C LYS A 263 3.46 20.64 -0.65
N HIS A 264 4.66 20.23 -0.25
CA HIS A 264 5.87 21.03 -0.41
C HIS A 264 6.13 21.42 -1.88
N ILE A 265 6.07 20.45 -2.80
CA ILE A 265 6.32 20.70 -4.23
C ILE A 265 5.22 21.55 -4.86
N LEU A 266 3.96 21.33 -4.49
CA LEU A 266 2.85 22.16 -4.98
C LEU A 266 2.98 23.62 -4.48
N GLU A 267 3.40 23.83 -3.23
CA GLU A 267 3.67 25.17 -2.68
C GLU A 267 4.81 25.88 -3.41
N LEU A 268 5.94 25.18 -3.64
CA LEU A 268 7.06 25.74 -4.40
C LEU A 268 6.63 26.14 -5.82
N THR A 269 5.89 25.27 -6.51
CA THR A 269 5.42 25.52 -7.88
C THR A 269 4.48 26.73 -7.94
N LYS A 270 3.65 26.95 -6.90
CA LYS A 270 2.78 28.14 -6.79
C LYS A 270 3.60 29.41 -6.57
N LYS A 271 4.71 29.33 -5.83
CA LYS A 271 5.58 30.49 -5.54
C LYS A 271 6.38 30.95 -6.77
N TYR A 272 6.91 30.03 -7.58
CA TYR A 272 7.72 30.36 -8.76
C TYR A 272 6.91 30.73 -10.01
N ARG A 273 5.57 30.60 -9.96
CA ARG A 273 4.65 31.05 -11.03
C ARG A 273 4.07 32.46 -10.79
N ARG A 274 4.39 33.09 -9.66
CA ARG A 274 4.04 34.48 -9.33
C ARG A 274 5.25 35.37 -9.57
#